data_AF-A0A7S1TDQ5-F1
#
_entry.id   AF-A0A7S1TDQ5-F1
#
_cell.length_a   1.000
_cell.length_b   1.000
_cell.length_c   1.000
_cell.angle_alpha   90.00
_cell.angle_beta   90.00
_cell.angle_gamma   90.00
#
_symmetry.space_group_name_H-M   'P 1'
#
loop_
_entity.id
_entity.type
_entity.pdbx_description
1 polymer ?
#
loop_
_entity_poly.entity_id
_entity_poly.type
_entity_poly.pdbx_seq_one_letter_code
_entity_poly.pdbx_strand_id
1 'polypeptide(L)'
;MIVGFLSGINGVRIERREGRVCVGERRGGVSTVVCVGGGVEMAQNLSRLVGYGIVVGSVLYKVPQLVRIVRSGSSRGISAAMYSLDTVGTGLSAAYAYRMRFPVSAVGELYPVLTTNVAIMGLLYQYGEPRERVMLVLVLVVGVIGAWAFVLRQAYSVAAFQALQLLSIPVVNISRIPQIWRNFRRQSTGELAPSTLFLAFIGSSLRMITTRLQLRDSAVFHGFLFGSLFNLVLLLQVALRCSKMPFTGPTKYSVSSDCLGHSILRNKVPEG
;
A
#
# COMPACT_ATOMS: atom_id res chain seq x y z
N MET A 1 13.54 18.54 9.09
CA MET A 1 13.84 19.89 8.61
C MET A 1 14.57 20.70 9.69
N ILE A 2 14.06 20.78 10.93
CA ILE A 2 14.70 21.52 12.04
C ILE A 2 16.14 21.05 12.36
N VAL A 3 16.40 19.74 12.33
CA VAL A 3 17.73 19.16 12.67
C VAL A 3 18.81 19.52 11.64
N GLY A 4 18.45 19.72 10.37
CA GLY A 4 19.42 20.05 9.30
C GLY A 4 19.86 21.52 9.31
N PHE A 5 19.05 22.41 9.87
CA PHE A 5 19.34 23.84 9.95
C PHE A 5 20.29 24.18 11.11
N LEU A 6 20.27 23.37 12.19
CA LEU A 6 21.09 23.60 13.39
C LEU A 6 22.49 22.97 13.32
N SER A 7 22.74 22.02 12.42
CA SER A 7 24.07 21.42 12.22
C SER A 7 25.11 22.35 11.58
N GLY A 8 24.70 23.53 11.10
CA GLY A 8 25.60 24.54 10.54
C GLY A 8 26.15 25.55 11.55
N ILE A 9 25.74 25.48 12.83
CA ILE A 9 26.16 26.42 13.87
C ILE A 9 27.31 25.79 14.66
N ASN A 10 28.51 26.35 14.55
CA ASN A 10 29.69 25.92 15.31
C ASN A 10 29.38 25.96 16.82
N GLY A 11 29.44 24.80 17.49
CA GLY A 11 29.26 24.68 18.95
C GLY A 11 28.00 23.97 19.43
N VAL A 12 27.08 23.59 18.52
CA VAL A 12 25.86 22.84 18.86
C VAL A 12 26.12 21.32 18.81
N ARG A 13 25.93 20.63 19.94
CA ARG A 13 26.04 19.17 20.02
C ARG A 13 24.64 18.57 20.17
N ILE A 14 24.22 17.76 19.20
CA ILE A 14 22.93 17.07 19.21
C ILE A 14 23.16 15.64 19.71
N GLU A 15 22.70 15.34 20.92
CA GLU A 15 22.81 14.00 21.51
C GLU A 15 21.40 13.39 21.59
N ARG A 16 21.23 12.20 20.99
CA ARG A 16 20.03 11.38 21.18
C ARG A 16 20.30 10.39 22.29
N ARG A 17 19.72 10.63 23.46
CA ARG A 17 19.58 9.64 24.54
C ARG A 17 18.10 9.38 24.77
N GLU A 18 17.70 8.11 24.79
CA GLU A 18 16.39 7.64 25.27
C GLU A 18 15.21 8.51 24.81
N GLY A 19 14.97 8.56 23.49
CA GLY A 19 13.81 9.23 22.88
C GLY A 19 13.71 10.75 23.07
N ARG A 20 14.65 11.37 23.77
CA ARG A 20 14.82 12.81 23.85
C ARG A 20 15.76 13.27 22.74
N VAL A 21 15.35 14.32 22.03
CA VAL A 21 16.28 15.12 21.22
C VAL A 21 16.75 16.24 22.13
N CYS A 22 17.99 16.11 22.61
CA CYS A 22 18.63 17.13 23.40
C CYS A 22 19.53 17.96 22.49
N VAL A 23 19.26 19.27 22.45
CA VAL A 23 20.11 20.25 21.76
C VAL A 23 20.88 20.98 22.84
N GLY A 24 22.22 20.84 22.80
CA GLY A 24 23.12 21.53 23.71
C GLY A 24 23.95 22.58 22.98
N GLU A 25 24.03 23.80 23.53
CA GLU A 25 24.94 24.85 23.06
C GLU A 25 25.88 25.28 24.20
N ARG A 26 27.18 25.40 23.90
CA ARG A 26 28.18 25.95 24.83
C ARG A 26 28.55 27.37 24.40
N ARG A 27 28.16 28.36 25.20
CA ARG A 27 28.63 29.75 25.08
C ARG A 27 29.16 30.24 26.43
N GLY A 28 30.40 30.74 26.44
CA GLY A 28 30.97 31.45 27.59
C GLY A 28 31.02 30.67 28.91
N GLY A 29 31.22 29.34 28.86
CA GLY A 29 31.31 28.49 30.06
C GLY A 29 29.97 27.97 30.60
N VAL A 30 28.83 28.44 30.10
CA VAL A 30 27.50 27.91 30.44
C VAL A 30 27.07 26.88 29.39
N SER A 31 26.60 25.72 29.84
CA SER A 31 26.04 24.67 28.97
C SER A 31 24.52 24.65 29.15
N THR A 32 23.76 25.08 28.14
CA THR A 32 22.29 24.95 28.12
C THR A 32 21.92 23.71 27.32
N VAL A 33 21.07 22.85 27.90
CA VAL A 33 20.57 21.63 27.26
C VAL A 33 19.05 21.68 27.23
N VAL A 34 18.47 21.78 26.04
CA VAL A 34 17.02 21.70 25.85
C VAL A 34 16.68 20.31 25.34
N CYS A 35 16.04 19.50 26.18
CA CYS A 35 15.57 18.18 25.82
C CYS A 35 14.07 18.19 25.51
N VAL A 36 13.71 17.82 24.29
CA VAL A 36 12.31 17.60 23.88
C VAL A 36 12.10 16.09 23.77
N GLY A 37 11.20 15.48 24.56
CA GLY A 37 11.04 14.01 24.53
C GLY A 37 9.70 13.39 24.90
N GLY A 38 8.82 14.02 25.67
CA GLY A 38 7.57 13.35 26.09
C GLY A 38 6.60 13.03 24.94
N GLY A 39 6.38 13.99 24.02
CA GLY A 39 5.42 13.81 22.92
C GLY A 39 5.94 12.99 21.73
N VAL A 40 7.26 12.93 21.54
CA VAL A 40 7.87 12.29 20.37
C VAL A 40 7.86 10.77 20.49
N GLU A 41 8.06 10.22 21.69
CA GLU A 41 8.00 8.78 21.94
C GLU A 41 6.57 8.24 21.80
N MET A 42 5.58 8.96 22.35
CA MET A 42 4.17 8.58 22.24
C MET A 42 3.72 8.49 20.78
N ALA A 43 4.10 9.46 19.95
CA ALA A 43 3.82 9.45 18.51
C ALA A 43 4.49 8.29 17.78
N GLN A 44 5.71 7.91 18.17
CA GLN A 44 6.43 6.77 17.59
C GLN A 44 5.79 5.43 17.96
N ASN A 45 5.39 5.26 19.22
CA ASN A 45 4.74 4.05 19.68
C ASN A 45 3.35 3.87 19.05
N LEU A 46 2.58 4.96 18.95
CA LEU A 46 1.30 4.96 18.25
C LEU A 46 1.46 4.60 16.77
N SER A 47 2.47 5.17 16.11
CA SER A 47 2.78 4.84 14.71
C SER A 47 3.11 3.36 14.52
N ARG A 48 3.88 2.75 15.45
CA ARG A 48 4.17 1.30 15.42
C ARG A 48 2.91 0.47 15.59
N LEU A 49 2.03 0.83 16.53
CA LEU A 49 0.76 0.16 16.76
C LEU A 49 -0.13 0.19 15.50
N VAL A 50 -0.27 1.37 14.88
CA VAL A 50 -0.97 1.51 13.60
C VAL A 50 -0.34 0.64 12.52
N GLY A 51 0.99 0.63 12.46
CA GLY A 51 1.76 -0.24 11.56
C GLY A 51 1.38 -1.71 11.69
N TYR A 52 1.45 -2.27 12.90
CA TYR A 52 1.04 -3.65 13.18
C TYR A 52 -0.44 -3.90 12.87
N GLY A 53 -1.33 -2.95 13.18
CA GLY A 53 -2.74 -3.03 12.80
C GLY A 53 -2.94 -3.19 11.30
N ILE A 54 -2.17 -2.46 10.48
CA ILE A 54 -2.23 -2.60 9.02
C ILE A 54 -1.69 -3.98 8.57
N VAL A 55 -0.63 -4.50 9.20
CA VAL A 55 -0.14 -5.86 8.91
C VAL A 55 -1.24 -6.90 9.15
N VAL A 56 -1.88 -6.86 10.32
CA VAL A 56 -3.00 -7.76 10.65
C VAL A 56 -4.16 -7.58 9.67
N GLY A 57 -4.55 -6.34 9.38
CA GLY A 57 -5.61 -6.04 8.42
C GLY A 57 -5.31 -6.58 7.02
N SER A 58 -4.06 -6.55 6.58
CA SER A 58 -3.64 -7.08 5.28
C SER A 58 -3.84 -8.59 5.15
N VAL A 59 -3.59 -9.33 6.23
CA VAL A 59 -3.84 -10.78 6.31
C VAL A 59 -5.34 -11.05 6.27
N LEU A 60 -6.11 -10.36 7.12
CA LEU A 60 -7.55 -10.55 7.25
C LEU A 60 -8.31 -10.27 5.94
N TYR A 61 -7.89 -9.27 5.16
CA TYR A 61 -8.52 -8.96 3.88
C TYR A 61 -8.15 -9.96 2.77
N LYS A 62 -6.96 -10.57 2.83
CA LYS A 62 -6.46 -11.49 1.80
C LYS A 62 -7.02 -12.91 1.92
N VAL A 63 -7.31 -13.37 3.14
CA VAL A 63 -7.90 -14.71 3.36
C VAL A 63 -9.23 -14.90 2.62
N PRO A 64 -10.21 -13.96 2.68
CA PRO A 64 -11.46 -14.08 1.93
C PRO A 64 -11.26 -14.18 0.42
N GLN A 65 -10.25 -13.49 -0.12
CA GLN A 65 -9.93 -13.56 -1.55
C GLN A 65 -9.48 -14.97 -1.94
N LEU A 66 -8.60 -15.59 -1.14
CA LEU A 66 -8.13 -16.95 -1.38
C LEU A 66 -9.28 -17.96 -1.32
N VAL A 67 -10.14 -17.85 -0.29
CA VAL A 67 -11.30 -18.73 -0.11
C VAL A 67 -12.27 -18.62 -1.29
N ARG A 68 -12.48 -17.42 -1.84
CA ARG A 68 -13.35 -17.23 -3.01
C ARG A 68 -12.86 -17.98 -4.24
N ILE A 69 -11.55 -17.96 -4.50
CA ILE A 69 -10.96 -18.64 -5.67
C ILE A 69 -11.04 -20.16 -5.51
N VAL A 70 -10.74 -20.67 -4.31
CA VAL A 70 -10.84 -22.10 -4.03
C VAL A 70 -12.29 -22.59 -4.17
N ARG A 71 -13.27 -21.80 -3.69
CA ARG A 71 -14.69 -22.15 -3.82
C ARG A 71 -15.23 -22.04 -5.24
N SER A 72 -14.73 -21.11 -6.06
CA SER A 72 -15.16 -20.98 -7.45
C SER A 72 -14.58 -22.07 -8.35
N GLY A 73 -13.45 -22.68 -7.98
CA GLY A 73 -12.80 -23.75 -8.74
C GLY A 73 -12.44 -23.36 -10.17
N SER A 74 -12.32 -22.05 -10.44
CA SER A 74 -12.10 -21.51 -11.78
C SER A 74 -11.31 -20.21 -11.72
N SER A 75 -10.40 -20.03 -12.67
CA SER A 75 -9.63 -18.80 -12.92
C SER A 75 -10.40 -17.77 -13.75
N ARG A 76 -11.62 -18.08 -14.23
CA ARG A 76 -12.40 -17.16 -15.07
C ARG A 76 -12.69 -15.85 -14.32
N GLY A 77 -12.31 -14.73 -14.95
CA GLY A 77 -12.47 -13.39 -14.38
C GLY A 77 -11.28 -12.90 -13.54
N ILE A 78 -10.24 -13.72 -13.38
CA ILE A 78 -9.04 -13.38 -12.61
C ILE A 78 -7.85 -13.27 -13.56
N SER A 79 -7.21 -12.09 -13.61
CA SER A 79 -6.08 -11.85 -14.50
C SER A 79 -4.77 -12.38 -13.92
N ALA A 80 -4.22 -13.43 -14.52
CA ALA A 80 -2.88 -13.93 -14.19
C ALA A 80 -1.79 -12.85 -14.35
N ALA A 81 -1.93 -11.95 -15.33
CA ALA A 81 -0.98 -10.88 -15.59
C ALA A 81 -0.98 -9.84 -14.46
N MET A 82 -2.16 -9.48 -13.94
CA MET A 82 -2.28 -8.57 -12.80
C MET A 82 -1.57 -9.13 -11.56
N TYR A 83 -1.85 -10.40 -11.21
CA TYR A 83 -1.22 -11.04 -10.05
C TYR A 83 0.29 -11.25 -10.24
N SER A 84 0.74 -11.48 -11.47
CA SER A 84 2.17 -11.56 -11.79
C SER A 84 2.87 -10.22 -11.56
N LEU A 85 2.33 -9.12 -12.08
CA LEU A 85 2.89 -7.78 -11.90
C LEU A 85 2.88 -7.35 -10.43
N ASP A 86 1.78 -7.63 -9.71
CA ASP A 86 1.68 -7.33 -8.28
C ASP A 86 2.67 -8.13 -7.44
N THR A 87 2.90 -9.41 -7.78
CA THR A 87 3.93 -10.24 -7.14
C THR A 87 5.32 -9.67 -7.38
N VAL A 88 5.67 -9.32 -8.61
CA VAL A 88 6.98 -8.73 -8.94
C VAL A 88 7.18 -7.41 -8.20
N GLY A 89 6.19 -6.51 -8.23
CA GLY A 89 6.27 -5.21 -7.55
C GLY A 89 6.39 -5.33 -6.04
N THR A 90 5.62 -6.23 -5.42
CA THR A 90 5.68 -6.49 -3.98
C THR A 90 6.99 -7.18 -3.59
N GLY A 91 7.48 -8.13 -4.41
CA GLY A 91 8.76 -8.82 -4.19
C GLY A 91 9.95 -7.85 -4.22
N LEU A 92 9.99 -6.95 -5.21
CA LEU A 92 11.01 -5.89 -5.27
C LEU A 92 10.96 -4.98 -4.04
N SER A 93 9.76 -4.61 -3.60
CA SER A 93 9.58 -3.76 -2.42
C SER A 93 10.00 -4.46 -1.13
N ALA A 94 9.73 -5.76 -1.01
CA ALA A 94 10.19 -6.58 0.12
C ALA A 94 11.71 -6.74 0.13
N ALA A 95 12.34 -6.93 -1.04
CA ALA A 95 13.79 -7.00 -1.17
C ALA A 95 14.46 -5.68 -0.78
N TYR A 96 13.92 -4.54 -1.23
CA TYR A 96 14.39 -3.21 -0.82
C TYR A 96 14.27 -3.01 0.69
N ALA A 97 13.10 -3.33 1.25
CA ALA A 97 12.84 -3.21 2.68
C ALA A 97 13.78 -4.08 3.53
N TYR A 98 14.08 -5.30 3.08
CA TYR A 98 15.07 -6.17 3.71
C TYR A 98 16.49 -5.58 3.63
N ARG A 99 16.88 -5.05 2.46
CA ARG A 99 18.21 -4.45 2.24
C ARG A 99 18.45 -3.20 3.10
N MET A 100 17.41 -2.41 3.32
CA MET A 100 17.43 -1.19 4.15
C MET A 100 17.19 -1.48 5.64
N ARG A 101 16.95 -2.74 6.03
CA ARG A 101 16.69 -3.17 7.41
C ARG A 101 15.50 -2.44 8.06
N PHE A 102 14.44 -2.26 7.28
CA PHE A 102 13.23 -1.60 7.77
C PHE A 102 12.51 -2.41 8.84
N PRO A 103 11.93 -1.75 9.87
CA PRO A 103 11.21 -2.44 10.93
C PRO A 103 9.91 -3.05 10.39
N VAL A 104 9.52 -4.21 10.92
CA VAL A 104 8.30 -4.93 10.50
C VAL A 104 7.04 -4.07 10.67
N SER A 105 7.01 -3.16 11.64
CA SER A 105 5.89 -2.22 11.80
C SER A 105 5.69 -1.28 10.60
N ALA A 106 6.71 -1.06 9.77
CA ALA A 106 6.66 -0.12 8.65
C ALA A 106 6.44 -0.78 7.27
N VAL A 107 6.75 -2.08 7.15
CA VAL A 107 6.76 -2.81 5.85
C VAL A 107 6.27 -4.26 5.97
N GLY A 108 5.81 -4.67 7.16
CA GLY A 108 5.46 -6.05 7.47
C GLY A 108 4.27 -6.60 6.68
N GLU A 109 3.46 -5.74 6.09
CA GLU A 109 2.34 -6.10 5.20
C GLU A 109 2.82 -6.68 3.87
N LEU A 110 4.04 -6.35 3.42
CA LEU A 110 4.57 -6.85 2.15
C LEU A 110 4.70 -8.37 2.15
N TYR A 111 5.05 -8.98 3.29
CA TYR A 111 5.23 -10.42 3.43
C TYR A 111 3.92 -11.22 3.24
N PRO A 112 2.84 -10.99 4.02
CA PRO A 112 1.57 -11.70 3.82
C PRO A 112 0.93 -11.38 2.47
N VAL A 113 1.14 -10.17 1.94
CA VAL A 113 0.72 -9.81 0.57
C VAL A 113 1.40 -10.71 -0.45
N LEU A 114 2.73 -10.82 -0.38
CA LEU A 114 3.53 -11.63 -1.29
C LEU A 114 3.17 -13.12 -1.18
N THR A 115 3.04 -13.66 0.04
CA THR A 115 2.66 -15.05 0.26
C THR A 115 1.30 -15.37 -0.35
N THR A 116 0.32 -14.49 -0.17
CA THR A 116 -1.01 -14.70 -0.75
C THR A 116 -0.97 -14.61 -2.27
N ASN A 117 -0.20 -13.68 -2.84
CA ASN A 117 -0.09 -13.56 -4.28
C ASN A 117 0.54 -14.81 -4.91
N VAL A 118 1.58 -15.37 -4.29
CA VAL A 118 2.17 -16.65 -4.71
C VAL A 118 1.16 -17.80 -4.60
N ALA A 119 0.39 -17.87 -3.51
CA ALA A 119 -0.66 -18.87 -3.37
C ALA A 119 -1.74 -18.75 -4.47
N ILE A 120 -2.18 -17.53 -4.78
CA ILE A 120 -3.15 -17.27 -5.86
C ILE A 120 -2.56 -17.66 -7.22
N MET A 121 -1.29 -17.34 -7.49
CA MET A 121 -0.62 -17.79 -8.71
C MET A 121 -0.56 -19.31 -8.81
N GLY A 122 -0.36 -20.03 -7.70
CA GLY A 122 -0.44 -21.49 -7.65
C GLY A 122 -1.83 -22.02 -8.02
N LEU A 123 -2.90 -21.40 -7.50
CA LEU A 123 -4.27 -21.74 -7.89
C LEU A 123 -4.55 -21.43 -9.37
N LEU A 124 -4.06 -20.28 -9.87
CA LEU A 124 -4.19 -19.92 -11.28
C LEU A 124 -3.41 -20.87 -12.19
N TYR A 125 -2.30 -21.44 -11.73
CA TYR A 125 -1.59 -22.46 -12.48
C TYR A 125 -2.45 -23.74 -12.63
N GLN A 126 -3.19 -24.13 -11.59
CA GLN A 126 -4.07 -25.30 -11.63
C GLN A 126 -5.28 -25.08 -12.56
N TYR A 127 -5.94 -23.93 -12.44
CA TYR A 127 -7.21 -23.65 -13.15
C TYR A 127 -7.05 -22.91 -14.48
N GLY A 128 -5.88 -22.34 -14.76
CA GLY A 128 -5.64 -21.46 -15.91
C GLY A 128 -5.32 -22.18 -17.21
N GLU A 129 -5.33 -21.41 -18.30
CA GLU A 129 -4.99 -21.85 -19.66
C GLU A 129 -3.47 -22.08 -19.82
N PRO A 130 -3.02 -22.91 -20.78
CA PRO A 130 -1.59 -23.21 -20.98
C PRO A 130 -0.70 -21.98 -21.11
N ARG A 131 -1.16 -20.93 -21.81
CA ARG A 131 -0.41 -19.67 -21.97
C ARG A 131 -0.19 -18.94 -20.65
N GLU A 132 -1.20 -18.92 -19.78
CA GLU A 132 -1.12 -18.28 -18.47
C GLU A 132 -0.17 -19.06 -17.55
N ARG A 133 -0.23 -20.40 -17.60
CA ARG A 133 0.68 -21.27 -16.85
C ARG A 133 2.15 -21.00 -17.17
N VAL A 134 2.49 -20.86 -18.46
CA VAL A 134 3.87 -20.54 -18.89
C VAL A 134 4.33 -19.22 -18.30
N MET A 135 3.50 -18.18 -18.37
CA MET A 135 3.82 -16.86 -17.80
C MET A 135 4.04 -16.94 -16.28
N LEU A 136 3.17 -17.64 -15.56
CA LEU A 136 3.27 -17.81 -14.11
C LEU A 136 4.58 -18.52 -13.72
N VAL A 137 4.92 -19.60 -14.43
CA VAL A 137 6.17 -20.34 -14.19
C VAL A 137 7.38 -19.46 -14.49
N LEU A 138 7.37 -18.70 -15.60
CA LEU A 138 8.46 -17.78 -15.93
C LEU A 138 8.67 -16.74 -14.83
N VAL A 139 7.60 -16.13 -14.33
CA VAL A 139 7.66 -15.16 -13.23
C VAL A 139 8.24 -15.78 -11.96
N LEU A 140 7.81 -17.00 -11.60
CA LEU A 140 8.34 -17.71 -10.44
C LEU A 140 9.82 -18.05 -10.60
N VAL A 141 10.23 -18.58 -11.74
CA VAL A 141 11.64 -18.95 -12.02
C VAL A 141 12.54 -17.72 -11.97
N VAL A 142 12.17 -16.65 -12.67
CA VAL A 142 12.92 -15.37 -12.65
C VAL A 142 12.98 -14.80 -11.24
N GLY A 143 11.86 -14.84 -10.51
CA GLY A 143 11.80 -14.39 -9.11
C GLY A 143 12.73 -15.17 -8.18
N VAL A 144 12.76 -16.50 -8.29
CA VAL A 144 13.64 -17.38 -7.51
C VAL A 144 15.10 -17.12 -7.86
N ILE A 145 15.46 -17.02 -9.14
CA ILE A 145 16.83 -16.70 -9.58
C ILE A 145 17.26 -15.32 -9.04
N GLY A 146 16.39 -14.31 -9.13
CA GLY A 146 16.65 -12.97 -8.59
C GLY A 146 16.85 -12.98 -7.07
N ALA A 147 16.02 -13.71 -6.33
CA ALA A 147 16.15 -13.86 -4.88
C ALA A 147 17.45 -14.59 -4.49
N TRP A 148 17.80 -15.66 -5.20
CA TRP A 148 19.07 -16.37 -5.02
C TRP A 148 20.29 -15.47 -5.30
N ALA A 149 20.26 -14.72 -6.41
CA ALA A 149 21.33 -13.77 -6.75
C ALA A 149 21.48 -12.66 -5.68
N PHE A 150 20.36 -12.19 -5.14
CA PHE A 150 20.34 -11.21 -4.05
C PHE A 150 21.00 -11.76 -2.77
N VAL A 151 20.67 -12.99 -2.37
CA VAL A 151 21.22 -13.61 -1.15
C VAL A 151 22.72 -13.90 -1.30
N LEU A 152 23.15 -14.45 -2.44
CA LEU A 152 24.51 -14.96 -2.60
C LEU A 152 25.57 -13.87 -2.83
N ARG A 153 25.26 -12.83 -3.60
CA ARG A 153 26.31 -11.91 -4.08
C ARG A 153 26.31 -10.53 -3.45
N GLN A 154 25.28 -10.13 -2.70
CA GLN A 154 25.01 -8.71 -2.40
C GLN A 154 25.23 -7.80 -3.63
N ALA A 155 25.06 -8.34 -4.85
CA ALA A 155 25.62 -7.80 -6.10
C ALA A 155 25.05 -6.44 -6.49
N TYR A 156 23.94 -6.06 -5.86
CA TYR A 156 23.18 -4.88 -6.21
C TYR A 156 23.46 -3.77 -5.20
N SER A 157 23.89 -2.63 -5.72
CA SER A 157 24.03 -1.40 -4.94
C SER A 157 22.68 -0.97 -4.35
N VAL A 158 22.71 -0.22 -3.25
CA VAL A 158 21.49 0.34 -2.65
C VAL A 158 20.73 1.21 -3.67
N ALA A 159 21.45 1.91 -4.54
CA ALA A 159 20.86 2.72 -5.62
C ALA A 159 20.05 1.88 -6.63
N ALA A 160 20.52 0.67 -6.97
CA ALA A 160 19.78 -0.23 -7.85
C ALA A 160 18.45 -0.65 -7.23
N PHE A 161 18.42 -0.96 -5.93
CA PHE A 161 17.16 -1.26 -5.25
C PHE A 161 16.24 -0.06 -5.08
N GLN A 162 16.78 1.14 -4.86
CA GLN A 162 15.98 2.36 -4.85
C GLN A 162 15.34 2.62 -6.21
N ALA A 163 16.07 2.42 -7.31
CA ALA A 163 15.53 2.53 -8.65
C ALA A 163 14.42 1.48 -8.90
N LEU A 164 14.62 0.23 -8.46
CA LEU A 164 13.61 -0.83 -8.55
C LEU A 164 12.38 -0.53 -7.69
N GLN A 165 12.56 0.03 -6.49
CA GLN A 165 11.46 0.48 -5.62
C GLN A 165 10.69 1.64 -6.26
N LEU A 166 11.39 2.59 -6.89
CA LEU A 166 10.74 3.69 -7.60
C LEU A 166 9.98 3.19 -8.83
N LEU A 167 10.48 2.13 -9.49
CA LEU A 167 9.81 1.48 -10.61
C LEU A 167 8.60 0.63 -10.16
N SER A 168 8.61 0.07 -8.95
CA SER A 168 7.46 -0.68 -8.44
C SER A 168 6.25 0.23 -8.19
N ILE A 169 6.47 1.49 -7.78
CA ILE A 169 5.41 2.48 -7.51
C ILE A 169 4.44 2.64 -8.69
N PRO A 170 4.87 2.97 -9.93
CA PRO A 170 3.95 3.07 -11.06
C PRO A 170 3.32 1.71 -11.38
N VAL A 171 4.02 0.58 -11.25
CA VAL A 171 3.43 -0.75 -11.51
C VAL A 171 2.18 -1.00 -10.64
N VAL A 172 2.22 -0.64 -9.35
CA VAL A 172 1.07 -0.83 -8.44
C VAL A 172 -0.03 0.23 -8.61
N ASN A 173 0.32 1.43 -9.08
CA ASN A 173 -0.60 2.58 -9.12
C ASN A 173 -1.17 2.90 -10.52
N ILE A 174 -0.53 2.46 -11.61
CA ILE A 174 -0.99 2.69 -12.99
C ILE A 174 -2.39 2.15 -13.20
N SER A 175 -2.76 1.05 -12.52
CA SER A 175 -4.11 0.46 -12.61
C SER A 175 -5.23 1.44 -12.26
N ARG A 176 -4.94 2.49 -11.48
CA ARG A 176 -5.91 3.51 -11.06
C ARG A 176 -6.12 4.59 -12.13
N ILE A 177 -5.14 4.83 -13.00
CA ILE A 177 -5.21 5.90 -14.02
C ILE A 177 -6.31 5.62 -15.07
N PRO A 178 -6.38 4.43 -15.71
CA PRO A 178 -7.47 4.10 -16.62
C PRO A 178 -8.84 4.17 -15.93
N GLN A 179 -8.90 3.84 -14.64
CA GLN A 179 -10.13 3.90 -13.86
C GLN A 179 -10.58 5.35 -13.62
N ILE A 180 -9.67 6.24 -13.20
CA ILE A 180 -9.94 7.67 -13.03
C ILE A 180 -10.44 8.28 -14.34
N TRP A 181 -9.77 7.95 -15.46
CA TRP A 181 -10.13 8.47 -16.77
C TRP A 181 -11.46 7.93 -17.29
N ARG A 182 -11.71 6.63 -17.12
CA ARG A 182 -12.98 6.01 -17.50
C ARG A 182 -14.13 6.54 -16.68
N ASN A 183 -13.94 6.71 -15.37
CA ASN A 183 -14.95 7.34 -14.50
C ASN A 183 -15.20 8.77 -14.96
N PHE A 184 -14.15 9.54 -15.26
CA PHE A 184 -14.28 10.90 -15.78
C PHE A 184 -15.11 10.95 -17.08
N ARG A 185 -14.78 10.12 -18.07
CA ARG A 185 -15.48 10.09 -19.38
C ARG A 185 -16.89 9.51 -19.33
N ARG A 186 -17.12 8.41 -18.60
CA ARG A 186 -18.39 7.65 -18.67
C ARG A 186 -19.49 8.19 -17.78
N GLN A 187 -19.21 9.19 -16.94
CA GLN A 187 -20.15 9.79 -15.99
C GLN A 187 -20.84 8.82 -14.98
N SER A 188 -20.66 7.50 -15.08
CA SER A 188 -20.99 6.52 -14.05
C SER A 188 -19.78 6.15 -13.19
N THR A 189 -20.03 5.77 -11.93
CA THR A 189 -19.01 5.36 -10.95
C THR A 189 -18.72 3.85 -10.97
N GLY A 190 -19.50 3.06 -11.72
CA GLY A 190 -19.37 1.59 -11.84
C GLY A 190 -19.56 0.85 -10.50
N GLU A 191 -19.25 -0.45 -10.50
CA GLU A 191 -19.29 -1.39 -9.35
C GLU A 191 -18.38 -1.03 -8.15
N LEU A 192 -17.79 0.17 -8.12
CA LEU A 192 -16.80 0.53 -7.12
C LEU A 192 -17.47 1.01 -5.85
N ALA A 193 -17.54 0.13 -4.85
CA ALA A 193 -18.09 0.45 -3.54
C ALA A 193 -17.36 1.66 -2.91
N PRO A 194 -18.07 2.74 -2.54
CA PRO A 194 -17.48 3.93 -1.91
C PRO A 194 -16.70 3.60 -0.64
N SER A 195 -17.17 2.60 0.12
CA SER A 195 -16.51 2.09 1.32
C SER A 195 -15.12 1.52 1.03
N THR A 196 -14.95 0.79 -0.07
CA THR A 196 -13.65 0.24 -0.50
C THR A 196 -12.66 1.34 -0.87
N LEU A 197 -13.13 2.37 -1.60
CA LEU A 197 -12.30 3.53 -1.94
C LEU A 197 -11.87 4.32 -0.71
N PHE A 198 -12.79 4.53 0.24
CA PHE A 198 -12.51 5.22 1.48
C PHE A 198 -11.47 4.45 2.31
N LEU A 199 -11.62 3.14 2.45
CA LEU A 199 -10.68 2.30 3.18
C LEU A 199 -9.30 2.27 2.49
N ALA A 200 -9.28 2.25 1.16
CA ALA A 200 -8.04 2.36 0.38
C ALA A 200 -7.34 3.71 0.58
N PHE A 201 -8.09 4.82 0.65
CA PHE A 201 -7.55 6.15 0.93
C PHE A 201 -6.98 6.25 2.36
N ILE A 202 -7.72 5.77 3.36
CA ILE A 202 -7.23 5.74 4.75
C ILE A 202 -5.97 4.88 4.84
N GLY A 203 -5.98 3.68 4.27
CA GLY A 203 -4.85 2.76 4.31
C GLY A 203 -3.56 3.36 3.72
N SER A 204 -3.64 3.98 2.53
CA SER A 204 -2.48 4.63 1.91
C SER A 204 -2.04 5.89 2.65
N SER A 205 -2.96 6.65 3.23
CA SER A 205 -2.66 7.85 4.02
C SER A 205 -1.98 7.51 5.35
N LEU A 206 -2.47 6.49 6.06
CA LEU A 206 -1.83 5.98 7.26
C LEU A 206 -0.41 5.51 6.94
N ARG A 207 -0.22 4.81 5.82
CA ARG A 207 1.12 4.38 5.37
C ARG A 207 2.06 5.52 5.03
N MET A 208 1.57 6.58 4.41
CA MET A 208 2.34 7.79 4.16
C MET A 208 2.84 8.40 5.49
N ILE A 209 1.95 8.52 6.48
CA ILE A 209 2.28 9.08 7.80
C ILE A 209 3.24 8.17 8.57
N THR A 210 2.95 6.87 8.68
CA THR A 210 3.80 5.92 9.41
C THR A 210 5.17 5.79 8.76
N THR A 211 5.28 5.82 7.43
CA THR A 211 6.55 5.84 6.70
C THR A 211 7.37 7.08 7.06
N ARG A 212 6.74 8.25 7.11
CA ARG A 212 7.42 9.50 7.48
C ARG A 212 7.95 9.45 8.92
N LEU A 213 7.19 8.86 9.83
CA LEU A 213 7.52 8.75 11.25
C LEU A 213 8.56 7.66 11.56
N GLN A 214 8.51 6.52 10.86
CA GLN A 214 9.33 5.33 11.16
C GLN A 214 10.57 5.19 10.27
N LEU A 215 10.47 5.47 8.97
CA LEU A 215 11.50 5.15 7.97
C LEU A 215 12.32 6.38 7.55
N ARG A 216 11.67 7.53 7.40
CA ARG A 216 12.24 8.75 6.79
C ARG A 216 12.84 8.53 5.39
N ASP A 217 12.45 7.45 4.72
CA ASP A 217 12.84 7.12 3.35
C ASP A 217 11.93 7.86 2.35
N SER A 218 12.53 8.55 1.38
CA SER A 218 11.78 9.34 0.40
C SER A 218 11.14 8.47 -0.67
N ALA A 219 11.76 7.37 -1.11
CA ALA A 219 11.23 6.54 -2.18
C ALA A 219 9.90 5.90 -1.77
N VAL A 220 9.86 5.27 -0.59
CA VAL A 220 8.64 4.64 -0.05
C VAL A 220 7.56 5.69 0.25
N PHE A 221 7.96 6.86 0.77
CA PHE A 221 7.04 7.95 1.07
C PHE A 221 6.29 8.44 -0.18
N HIS A 222 7.00 8.71 -1.28
CA HIS A 222 6.36 9.17 -2.52
C HIS A 222 5.42 8.12 -3.11
N GLY A 223 5.75 6.83 -2.95
CA GLY A 223 4.86 5.74 -3.36
C GLY A 223 3.49 5.81 -2.67
N PHE A 224 3.48 5.96 -1.34
CA PHE A 224 2.24 6.10 -0.58
C PHE A 224 1.54 7.45 -0.79
N LEU A 225 2.29 8.53 -1.04
CA LEU A 225 1.75 9.84 -1.40
C LEU A 225 0.95 9.76 -2.71
N PHE A 226 1.54 9.26 -3.79
CA PHE A 226 0.82 9.09 -5.06
C PHE A 226 -0.37 8.14 -4.91
N GLY A 227 -0.22 7.06 -4.15
CA GLY A 227 -1.32 6.14 -3.86
C GLY A 227 -2.47 6.81 -3.11
N SER A 228 -2.19 7.64 -2.11
CA SER A 228 -3.20 8.43 -1.38
C SER A 228 -3.89 9.45 -2.29
N LEU A 229 -3.13 10.18 -3.12
CA LEU A 229 -3.68 11.15 -4.06
C LEU A 229 -4.62 10.50 -5.09
N PHE A 230 -4.24 9.37 -5.70
CA PHE A 230 -5.13 8.68 -6.65
C PHE A 230 -6.39 8.13 -5.97
N ASN A 231 -6.27 7.60 -4.76
CA ASN A 231 -7.43 7.13 -3.99
C ASN A 231 -8.35 8.30 -3.61
N LEU A 232 -7.79 9.47 -3.28
CA LEU A 232 -8.56 10.69 -3.00
C LEU A 232 -9.30 11.19 -4.24
N VAL A 233 -8.64 11.24 -5.40
CA VAL A 233 -9.28 11.65 -6.67
C VAL A 233 -10.46 10.72 -6.99
N LEU A 234 -10.28 9.42 -6.88
CA LEU A 234 -11.36 8.44 -7.09
C LEU A 234 -12.50 8.64 -6.08
N LEU A 235 -12.18 8.85 -4.80
CA LEU A 235 -13.18 9.10 -3.76
C LEU A 235 -13.98 10.39 -4.03
N LEU A 236 -13.32 11.47 -4.44
CA LEU A 236 -13.96 12.73 -4.79
C LEU A 236 -14.85 12.59 -6.03
N GLN A 237 -14.42 11.85 -7.06
CA GLN A 237 -15.24 11.57 -8.23
C GLN A 237 -16.54 10.84 -7.86
N VAL A 238 -16.49 9.91 -6.91
CA VAL A 238 -17.67 9.19 -6.43
C VAL A 238 -18.54 10.10 -5.57
N ALA A 239 -17.96 10.82 -4.61
CA ALA A 239 -18.70 11.70 -3.69
C ALA A 239 -19.46 12.81 -4.43
N LEU A 240 -18.79 13.52 -5.35
CA LEU A 240 -19.41 14.60 -6.15
C LEU A 240 -20.52 14.12 -7.08
N ARG A 241 -20.56 12.82 -7.39
CA ARG A 241 -21.59 12.23 -8.25
C ARG A 241 -22.77 11.70 -7.44
N CYS A 242 -22.49 11.06 -6.30
CA CYS A 242 -23.54 10.69 -5.36
C CYS A 242 -24.33 11.92 -4.86
N SER A 243 -23.69 13.07 -4.69
CA SER A 243 -24.36 14.31 -4.27
C SER A 243 -25.24 14.96 -5.36
N LYS A 244 -25.13 14.53 -6.62
CA LYS A 244 -25.89 15.10 -7.75
C LYS A 244 -27.14 14.28 -8.12
N MET A 245 -27.46 13.22 -7.40
CA MET A 245 -28.71 12.47 -7.62
C MET A 245 -29.89 13.20 -6.95
N PRO A 246 -30.88 13.72 -7.71
CA PRO A 246 -32.08 14.28 -7.11
C PRO A 246 -32.90 13.17 -6.43
N PHE A 247 -33.41 13.45 -5.22
CA PHE A 247 -34.36 12.60 -4.52
C PHE A 247 -35.71 12.64 -5.25
N THR A 248 -35.89 11.78 -6.23
CA THR A 248 -37.22 11.55 -6.83
C THR A 248 -37.97 10.56 -5.96
N GLY A 249 -39.22 10.92 -5.62
CA GLY A 249 -40.11 10.20 -4.69
C GLY A 249 -40.46 8.75 -5.10
N PRO A 250 -41.43 8.13 -4.39
CA PRO A 250 -41.58 6.68 -4.32
C PRO A 250 -42.26 6.13 -5.58
N THR A 251 -41.49 5.87 -6.63
CA THR A 251 -41.87 4.97 -7.71
C THR A 251 -40.78 3.93 -7.94
N LYS A 252 -41.25 2.70 -8.13
CA LYS A 252 -40.51 1.42 -8.10
C LYS A 252 -39.18 1.43 -8.87
N TYR A 253 -38.09 1.10 -8.15
CA TYR A 253 -36.75 0.63 -8.61
C TYR A 253 -36.07 1.50 -9.69
N SER A 254 -35.03 2.30 -9.42
CA SER A 254 -33.71 1.88 -8.92
C SER A 254 -32.98 3.06 -8.24
N VAL A 255 -33.06 3.14 -6.90
CA VAL A 255 -32.03 3.87 -6.16
C VAL A 255 -30.74 3.10 -6.40
N SER A 256 -29.82 3.68 -7.16
CA SER A 256 -28.51 3.08 -7.45
C SER A 256 -27.87 2.70 -6.12
N SER A 257 -27.76 1.38 -5.92
CA SER A 257 -27.07 0.72 -4.80
C SER A 257 -25.58 1.08 -4.72
N ASP A 258 -25.10 1.95 -5.60
CA ASP A 258 -23.69 2.31 -5.75
C ASP A 258 -23.25 3.36 -4.72
N CYS A 259 -24.18 4.12 -4.11
CA CYS A 259 -23.83 5.17 -3.13
C CYS A 259 -24.01 4.76 -1.67
N LEU A 260 -25.03 3.94 -1.35
CA LEU A 260 -25.14 3.29 -0.05
C LEU A 260 -24.48 1.92 -0.17
N GLY A 261 -23.31 1.74 0.45
CA GLY A 261 -22.50 0.51 0.39
C GLY A 261 -23.14 -0.75 1.00
N HIS A 262 -24.36 -1.08 0.62
CA HIS A 262 -25.07 -2.29 0.98
C HIS A 262 -24.83 -3.37 -0.08
N SER A 263 -23.72 -4.07 0.06
CA SER A 263 -23.53 -5.38 -0.58
C SER A 263 -24.32 -6.42 0.22
N ILE A 264 -25.65 -6.43 0.08
CA ILE A 264 -26.47 -7.58 0.49
C ILE A 264 -26.94 -8.30 -0.76
N LEU A 265 -26.29 -9.44 -0.99
CA LEU A 265 -26.81 -10.67 -1.58
C LEU A 265 -28.18 -10.54 -2.26
N ARG A 266 -28.20 -10.26 -3.57
CA ARG A 266 -29.29 -10.80 -4.40
C ARG A 266 -28.85 -12.11 -4.99
N ASN A 267 -29.15 -13.16 -4.22
CA ASN A 267 -29.37 -14.49 -4.76
C ASN A 267 -30.43 -14.45 -5.87
N LYS A 268 -30.27 -15.37 -6.82
CA LYS A 268 -31.18 -15.70 -7.91
C LYS A 268 -32.66 -15.45 -7.58
N VAL A 269 -33.35 -14.80 -8.51
CA VAL A 269 -34.75 -15.12 -8.82
C VAL A 269 -34.77 -15.54 -10.29
N PRO A 270 -35.04 -16.81 -10.62
CA PRO A 270 -35.28 -17.24 -11.99
C PRO A 270 -36.79 -17.41 -12.20
N GLU A 271 -37.50 -16.43 -12.74
CA GLU A 271 -38.88 -16.60 -13.23
C GLU A 271 -39.15 -15.54 -14.30
N GLY A 272 -39.69 -15.82 -15.48
CA GLY A 272 -40.16 -17.05 -16.13
C GLY A 272 -40.36 -16.77 -17.62
#